data_AF-A0A561E3Z1-F1
#
_entry.id   AF-A0A561E3Z1-F1
#
_cell.length_a   1.000
_cell.length_b   1.000
_cell.length_c   1.000
_cell.angle_alpha   90.00
_cell.angle_beta   90.00
_cell.angle_gamma   90.00
#
_symmetry.space_group_name_H-M   'P 1'
#
loop_
_entity.id
_entity.type
_entity.pdbx_description
1 polymer ?
#
loop_
_entity_poly.entity_id
_entity_poly.type
_entity_poly.pdbx_seq_one_letter_code
_entity_poly.pdbx_strand_id
1 'polypeptide(L)'
;MSTEQQALPIYAVAQRDGSKVTIDLTSRGAFNDFEFTAHRNGINAYFSAYHTGEAAIFAHVLNRYLADISCEQRVASIAEVRTELARITVGRTATERGEDCFGPLLINVLERRVEFAALTQARYPTSNCDGSAIVVTPTTYGLDVTLSKLDAAAHFTFSWPTKNLWQLLAGMAWRSYARPNYKFSQFSRIPTVECQKALNIAHGVAENGGGANPLNA
;
A
#
# COMPACT_ATOMS: atom_id res chain seq x y z
N MET A 1 7.02 0.31 32.89
CA MET A 1 7.07 0.59 31.45
C MET A 1 5.65 0.53 30.94
N SER A 2 5.06 1.66 30.54
CA SER A 2 3.74 1.67 29.91
C SER A 2 3.85 0.97 28.57
N THR A 3 3.08 -0.12 28.38
CA THR A 3 2.83 -0.69 27.07
C THR A 3 2.04 0.33 26.26
N GLU A 4 2.74 1.20 25.52
CA GLU A 4 2.08 1.91 24.42
C GLU A 4 1.46 0.85 23.52
N GLN A 5 0.14 0.82 23.48
CA GLN A 5 -0.60 -0.11 22.67
C GLN A 5 -0.29 0.23 21.21
N GLN A 6 0.47 -0.63 20.55
CA GLN A 6 0.91 -0.40 19.18
C GLN A 6 -0.30 -0.19 18.28
N ALA A 7 -0.31 0.92 17.54
CA ALA A 7 -1.32 1.18 16.55
C ALA A 7 -1.18 0.18 15.39
N LEU A 8 -2.29 -0.48 15.05
CA LEU A 8 -2.37 -1.37 13.90
C LEU A 8 -2.90 -0.61 12.67
N PRO A 9 -2.50 -0.97 11.43
CA PRO A 9 -3.01 -0.38 10.20
C PRO A 9 -4.44 -0.89 9.89
N ILE A 10 -5.38 -0.58 10.78
CA ILE A 10 -6.80 -0.86 10.65
C ILE A 10 -7.53 0.47 10.50
N TYR A 11 -8.13 0.69 9.33
CA TYR A 11 -8.69 1.99 8.95
C TYR A 11 -10.20 1.91 8.73
N ALA A 12 -10.95 2.82 9.34
CA ALA A 12 -12.35 3.04 8.99
C ALA A 12 -12.44 4.04 7.83
N VAL A 13 -12.69 3.54 6.62
CA VAL A 13 -12.71 4.31 5.38
C VAL A 13 -14.14 4.73 5.06
N ALA A 14 -14.40 6.02 5.09
CA ALA A 14 -15.70 6.58 4.67
C ALA A 14 -15.92 6.36 3.16
N GLN A 15 -17.14 5.98 2.79
CA GLN A 15 -17.57 5.72 1.43
C GLN A 15 -18.38 6.90 0.87
N ARG A 16 -18.63 6.92 -0.45
CA ARG A 16 -19.37 8.01 -1.12
C ARG A 16 -20.84 8.12 -0.66
N ASP A 17 -21.44 6.99 -0.30
CA ASP A 17 -22.81 6.90 0.20
C ASP A 17 -22.95 7.23 1.70
N GLY A 18 -21.85 7.65 2.35
CA GLY A 18 -21.79 7.93 3.78
C GLY A 18 -21.60 6.69 4.67
N SER A 19 -21.61 5.48 4.09
CA SER A 19 -21.28 4.26 4.82
C SER A 19 -19.77 4.19 5.17
N LYS A 20 -19.39 3.21 5.98
CA LYS A 20 -17.99 2.96 6.35
C LYS A 20 -17.61 1.53 6.00
N VAL A 21 -16.39 1.37 5.49
CA VAL A 21 -15.74 0.08 5.31
C VAL A 21 -14.53 0.05 6.25
N THR A 22 -14.38 -1.02 7.02
CA THR A 22 -13.16 -1.24 7.81
C THR A 22 -12.18 -2.00 6.97
N ILE A 23 -10.96 -1.47 6.80
CA ILE A 23 -9.87 -2.12 6.08
C ILE A 23 -8.81 -2.54 7.10
N ASP A 24 -8.52 -3.83 7.17
CA ASP A 24 -7.51 -4.42 8.03
C ASP A 24 -6.33 -4.94 7.20
N LEU A 25 -5.18 -4.28 7.31
CA LEU A 25 -3.94 -4.63 6.61
C LEU A 25 -3.02 -5.55 7.45
N THR A 26 -3.50 -6.06 8.59
CA THR A 26 -2.74 -6.97 9.47
C THR A 26 -2.83 -8.44 9.04
N SER A 27 -3.71 -8.76 8.09
CA SER A 27 -3.87 -10.11 7.54
C SER A 27 -2.62 -10.55 6.78
N ARG A 28 -2.23 -11.81 7.00
CA ARG A 28 -1.19 -12.49 6.21
C ARG A 28 -1.88 -13.37 5.17
N GLY A 29 -1.49 -13.23 3.91
CA GLY A 29 -1.92 -14.14 2.86
C GLY A 29 -1.23 -15.50 3.00
N ALA A 30 -1.71 -16.45 2.20
CA ALA A 30 -0.97 -17.69 1.97
C ALA A 30 0.46 -17.34 1.50
N PHE A 31 1.46 -18.05 2.02
CA PHE A 31 2.88 -17.79 1.72
C PHE A 31 3.34 -16.34 1.95
N ASN A 32 2.74 -15.62 2.91
CA ASN A 32 3.07 -14.24 3.25
C ASN A 32 2.78 -13.22 2.12
N ASP A 33 1.81 -13.53 1.25
CA ASP A 33 1.36 -12.64 0.19
C ASP A 33 0.65 -11.40 0.73
N PHE A 34 0.47 -10.41 -0.17
CA PHE A 34 -0.32 -9.23 0.12
C PHE A 34 -1.78 -9.56 0.30
N GLU A 35 -2.18 -9.68 1.55
CA GLU A 35 -3.57 -9.86 1.94
C GLU A 35 -4.03 -8.74 2.85
N PHE A 36 -5.26 -8.28 2.62
CA PHE A 36 -5.98 -7.44 3.54
C PHE A 36 -7.47 -7.79 3.52
N THR A 37 -8.16 -7.45 4.60
CA THR A 37 -9.59 -7.72 4.76
C THR A 37 -10.36 -6.41 4.70
N ALA A 38 -11.43 -6.38 3.92
CA ALA A 38 -12.42 -5.31 3.94
C ALA A 38 -13.71 -5.81 4.58
N HIS A 39 -14.22 -5.10 5.58
CA HIS A 39 -15.44 -5.43 6.30
C HIS A 39 -16.49 -4.32 6.14
N ARG A 40 -17.70 -4.69 5.68
CA ARG A 40 -18.86 -3.79 5.58
C ARG A 40 -20.13 -4.57 5.85
N ASN A 41 -20.97 -4.07 6.75
CA ASN A 41 -22.32 -4.62 7.03
C ASN A 41 -22.33 -6.14 7.29
N GLY A 42 -21.35 -6.66 8.04
CA GLY A 42 -21.24 -8.09 8.35
C GLY A 42 -20.61 -8.94 7.23
N ILE A 43 -20.26 -8.33 6.09
CA ILE A 43 -19.59 -9.01 4.97
C ILE A 43 -18.08 -8.76 5.08
N ASN A 44 -17.31 -9.84 5.09
CA ASN A 44 -15.85 -9.83 4.96
C ASN A 44 -15.44 -10.18 3.54
N ALA A 45 -14.61 -9.35 2.93
CA ALA A 45 -13.96 -9.62 1.66
C ALA A 45 -12.44 -9.68 1.85
N TYR A 46 -11.81 -10.72 1.30
CA TYR A 46 -10.38 -10.95 1.37
C TYR A 46 -9.73 -10.58 0.05
N PHE A 47 -8.86 -9.59 0.10
CA PHE A 47 -8.11 -9.11 -1.06
C PHE A 47 -6.71 -9.66 -0.93
N SER A 48 -6.37 -10.65 -1.75
CA SER A 48 -5.03 -11.23 -1.78
C SER A 48 -4.41 -11.05 -3.16
N ALA A 49 -3.27 -10.38 -3.27
CA ALA A 49 -2.53 -10.21 -4.53
C ALA A 49 -1.34 -11.16 -4.59
N TYR A 50 -1.11 -11.79 -5.75
CA TYR A 50 0.11 -12.54 -6.01
C TYR A 50 1.35 -11.62 -5.95
N HIS A 51 2.55 -12.16 -5.72
CA HIS A 51 3.78 -11.42 -5.36
C HIS A 51 4.02 -10.13 -6.17
N THR A 52 3.92 -10.18 -7.50
CA THR A 52 4.12 -9.02 -8.39
C THR A 52 2.97 -8.02 -8.36
N GLY A 53 1.78 -8.47 -7.97
CA GLY A 53 0.58 -7.66 -7.76
C GLY A 53 0.71 -6.72 -6.57
N GLU A 54 1.34 -7.13 -5.45
CA GLU A 54 1.59 -6.24 -4.30
C GLU A 54 2.38 -5.00 -4.74
N ALA A 55 3.46 -5.23 -5.47
CA ALA A 55 4.35 -4.19 -5.98
C ALA A 55 3.60 -3.19 -6.87
N ALA A 56 2.85 -3.73 -7.83
CA ALA A 56 2.13 -2.94 -8.81
C ALA A 56 0.96 -2.18 -8.18
N ILE A 57 0.26 -2.75 -7.18
CA ILE A 57 -0.79 -2.05 -6.42
C ILE A 57 -0.18 -0.89 -5.63
N PHE A 58 0.93 -1.09 -4.93
CA PHE A 58 1.58 -0.01 -4.17
C PHE A 58 1.91 1.18 -5.07
N ALA A 59 2.52 0.89 -6.21
CA ALA A 59 2.91 1.93 -7.16
C ALA A 59 1.69 2.62 -7.81
N HIS A 60 0.60 1.88 -8.07
CA HIS A 60 -0.66 2.45 -8.56
C HIS A 60 -1.29 3.41 -7.53
N VAL A 61 -1.34 2.99 -6.25
CA VAL A 61 -1.84 3.83 -5.16
C VAL A 61 -1.00 5.10 -5.01
N LEU A 62 0.33 4.96 -5.08
CA LEU A 62 1.27 6.08 -4.98
C LEU A 62 1.08 7.07 -6.13
N ASN A 63 0.99 6.57 -7.36
CA ASN A 63 0.75 7.41 -8.54
C ASN A 63 -0.60 8.12 -8.45
N ARG A 64 -1.67 7.45 -7.99
CA ARG A 64 -2.97 8.12 -7.80
C ARG A 64 -2.91 9.21 -6.74
N TYR A 65 -2.26 8.95 -5.61
CA TYR A 65 -2.14 9.91 -4.51
C TYR A 65 -1.43 11.20 -4.94
N LEU A 66 -0.50 11.10 -5.90
CA LEU A 66 0.31 12.23 -6.37
C LEU A 66 -0.16 12.84 -7.71
N ALA A 67 -1.21 12.28 -8.33
CA ALA A 67 -1.60 12.61 -9.70
C ALA A 67 -2.02 14.09 -9.89
N ASP A 68 -2.68 14.67 -8.87
CA ASP A 68 -3.35 15.97 -8.97
C ASP A 68 -2.72 17.05 -8.07
N ILE A 69 -1.51 16.83 -7.58
CA ILE A 69 -0.83 17.74 -6.65
C ILE A 69 0.46 18.32 -7.21
N SER A 70 0.76 19.57 -6.85
CA SER A 70 1.98 20.27 -7.27
C SER A 70 3.23 19.60 -6.71
N CYS A 71 4.40 19.87 -7.30
CA CYS A 71 5.67 19.35 -6.80
C CYS A 71 5.91 19.72 -5.31
N GLU A 72 5.56 20.95 -4.93
CA GLU A 72 5.66 21.44 -3.55
C GLU A 72 4.72 20.67 -2.61
N GLN A 73 3.51 20.33 -3.06
CA GLN A 73 2.55 19.56 -2.28
C GLN A 73 2.97 18.10 -2.09
N ARG A 74 3.75 17.53 -3.03
CA ARG A 74 4.26 16.14 -2.90
C ARG A 74 5.10 15.95 -1.64
N VAL A 75 5.91 16.95 -1.27
CA VAL A 75 6.73 16.90 -0.05
C VAL A 75 5.85 16.69 1.18
N ALA A 76 4.80 17.53 1.34
CA ALA A 76 3.86 17.41 2.45
C ALA A 76 3.11 16.08 2.43
N SER A 77 2.63 15.65 1.26
CA SER A 77 1.92 14.38 1.09
C SER A 77 2.79 13.16 1.46
N ILE A 78 4.06 13.14 1.06
CA ILE A 78 4.97 12.05 1.46
C ILE A 78 5.32 12.14 2.96
N ALA A 79 5.38 13.34 3.54
CA ALA A 79 5.55 13.50 4.98
C ALA A 79 4.37 12.92 5.78
N GLU A 80 3.13 13.03 5.28
CA GLU A 80 1.95 12.37 5.88
C GLU A 80 2.12 10.85 5.92
N VAL A 81 2.52 10.24 4.80
CA VAL A 81 2.79 8.79 4.72
C VAL A 81 3.85 8.37 5.74
N ARG A 82 4.95 9.14 5.84
CA ARG A 82 6.06 8.83 6.76
C ARG A 82 5.65 8.98 8.22
N THR A 83 4.91 10.03 8.54
CA THR A 83 4.40 10.29 9.90
C THR A 83 3.51 9.14 10.35
N GLU A 84 2.59 8.72 9.48
CA GLU A 84 1.74 7.58 9.77
C GLU A 84 2.52 6.29 9.90
N LEU A 85 3.45 6.04 8.98
CA LEU A 85 4.28 4.84 8.98
C LEU A 85 5.11 4.75 10.27
N ALA A 86 5.70 5.85 10.74
CA ALA A 86 6.42 5.89 12.01
C ALA A 86 5.50 5.55 13.19
N ARG A 87 4.27 6.08 13.19
CA ARG A 87 3.27 5.83 14.24
C ARG A 87 2.85 4.36 14.30
N ILE A 88 2.65 3.68 13.16
CA ILE A 88 2.19 2.29 13.11
C ILE A 88 3.33 1.25 13.19
N THR A 89 4.58 1.66 12.98
CA THR A 89 5.76 0.78 13.04
C THR A 89 6.56 0.86 14.34
N VAL A 90 6.05 1.55 15.38
CA VAL A 90 6.68 1.56 16.71
C VAL A 90 7.02 0.13 17.18
N GLY A 91 8.27 -0.08 17.59
CA GLY A 91 8.74 -1.39 18.04
C GLY A 91 8.92 -2.43 16.92
N ARG A 92 9.01 -2.03 15.64
CA ARG A 92 9.30 -2.91 14.51
C ARG A 92 10.65 -2.59 13.87
N THR A 93 11.21 -3.55 13.15
CA THR A 93 12.49 -3.42 12.46
C THR A 93 12.27 -3.33 10.95
N ALA A 94 12.95 -2.38 10.32
CA ALA A 94 13.00 -2.29 8.86
C ALA A 94 13.62 -3.56 8.27
N THR A 95 13.07 -4.03 7.15
CA THR A 95 13.62 -5.20 6.45
C THR A 95 14.43 -4.79 5.23
N GLU A 96 15.50 -5.53 4.98
CA GLU A 96 16.45 -5.27 3.88
C GLU A 96 16.42 -6.38 2.82
N ARG A 97 15.69 -7.48 3.06
CA ARG A 97 15.62 -8.65 2.18
C ARG A 97 14.17 -8.92 1.78
N GLY A 98 13.94 -9.06 0.48
CA GLY A 98 12.67 -9.46 -0.12
C GLY A 98 12.91 -10.37 -1.31
N GLU A 99 11.85 -10.75 -2.01
CA GLU A 99 11.89 -11.82 -3.01
C GLU A 99 12.30 -11.38 -4.43
N ASP A 100 12.96 -10.22 -4.57
CA ASP A 100 13.48 -9.67 -5.83
C ASP A 100 12.45 -9.55 -6.97
N CYS A 101 11.72 -8.43 -7.00
CA CYS A 101 10.96 -7.96 -8.18
C CYS A 101 10.56 -6.47 -8.10
N PHE A 102 10.62 -5.85 -6.91
CA PHE A 102 10.11 -4.48 -6.73
C PHE A 102 11.01 -3.42 -7.38
N GLY A 103 12.33 -3.47 -7.22
CA GLY A 103 13.24 -2.44 -7.74
C GLY A 103 13.09 -2.15 -9.26
N PRO A 104 13.12 -3.16 -10.14
CA PRO A 104 12.89 -2.97 -11.58
C PRO A 104 11.47 -2.48 -11.92
N LEU A 105 10.44 -2.93 -11.16
CA LEU A 105 9.07 -2.45 -11.31
C LEU A 105 8.92 -1.00 -10.85
N LEU A 106 9.63 -0.63 -9.77
CA LEU A 106 9.61 0.67 -9.17
C LEU A 106 10.19 1.73 -10.11
N ILE A 107 11.34 1.44 -10.72
CA ILE A 107 11.97 2.28 -11.74
C ILE A 107 11.03 2.46 -12.94
N ASN A 108 10.45 1.37 -13.45
CA ASN A 108 9.55 1.46 -14.60
C ASN A 108 8.22 2.17 -14.30
N VAL A 109 7.76 2.21 -13.05
CA VAL A 109 6.47 2.83 -12.69
C VAL A 109 6.63 4.27 -12.16
N LEU A 110 7.77 4.61 -11.55
CA LEU A 110 8.05 5.96 -11.03
C LEU A 110 8.91 6.81 -11.96
N GLU A 111 9.86 6.25 -12.72
CA GLU A 111 10.75 7.02 -13.60
C GLU A 111 10.19 7.16 -15.02
N ARG A 112 9.55 6.11 -15.57
CA ARG A 112 8.67 6.31 -16.73
C ARG A 112 7.41 6.94 -16.17
N ARG A 113 7.15 8.19 -16.52
CA ARG A 113 5.89 8.88 -16.23
C ARG A 113 4.73 8.09 -16.83
N VAL A 114 4.25 7.06 -16.15
CA VAL A 114 3.04 6.36 -16.54
C VAL A 114 1.87 7.22 -16.05
N GLU A 115 1.69 8.38 -16.68
CA GLU A 115 0.43 9.14 -16.65
C GLU A 115 -0.76 8.19 -16.94
N PHE A 116 -0.50 7.11 -17.70
CA PHE A 116 -1.45 6.03 -17.94
C PHE A 116 -1.86 5.22 -16.69
N ALA A 117 -0.98 4.92 -15.73
CA ALA A 117 -1.31 4.04 -14.61
C ALA A 117 -2.12 4.77 -13.53
N ALA A 118 -1.94 6.09 -13.38
CA ALA A 118 -2.74 6.90 -12.47
C ALA A 118 -4.17 7.15 -12.97
N LEU A 119 -4.41 6.95 -14.27
CA LEU A 119 -5.66 7.33 -14.95
C LEU A 119 -6.45 6.14 -15.49
N THR A 120 -5.87 4.94 -15.51
CA THR A 120 -6.53 3.77 -16.09
C THR A 120 -6.77 2.69 -15.05
N GLN A 121 -7.87 1.96 -15.24
CA GLN A 121 -8.17 0.78 -14.45
C GLN A 121 -7.07 -0.28 -14.62
N ALA A 122 -6.60 -0.83 -13.50
CA ALA A 122 -5.67 -1.95 -13.48
C ALA A 122 -6.34 -3.19 -12.87
N ARG A 123 -5.95 -4.38 -13.35
CA ARG A 123 -6.43 -5.67 -12.87
C ARG A 123 -5.25 -6.53 -12.44
N TYR A 124 -5.29 -7.01 -11.20
CA TYR A 124 -4.25 -7.82 -10.57
C TYR A 124 -4.82 -9.18 -10.18
N PRO A 125 -4.31 -10.31 -10.70
CA PRO A 125 -4.75 -11.64 -10.30
C PRO A 125 -4.59 -11.85 -8.79
N THR A 126 -5.55 -12.55 -8.17
CA THR A 126 -5.39 -12.94 -6.77
C THR A 126 -4.46 -14.14 -6.59
N SER A 127 -3.97 -14.34 -5.37
CA SER A 127 -3.12 -15.51 -5.03
C SER A 127 -3.87 -16.85 -5.09
N ASN A 128 -5.20 -16.86 -5.12
CA ASN A 128 -6.01 -18.07 -4.93
C ASN A 128 -6.18 -18.89 -6.21
N CYS A 129 -5.66 -18.42 -7.35
CA CYS A 129 -5.78 -19.08 -8.65
C CYS A 129 -7.23 -19.46 -9.05
N ASP A 130 -8.24 -18.80 -8.47
CA ASP A 130 -9.67 -19.09 -8.66
C ASP A 130 -10.31 -18.19 -9.75
N GLY A 131 -9.47 -17.56 -10.59
CA GLY A 131 -9.91 -16.59 -11.60
C GLY A 131 -10.34 -15.24 -11.02
N SER A 132 -10.22 -15.02 -9.71
CA SER A 132 -10.49 -13.71 -9.12
C SER A 132 -9.33 -12.73 -9.32
N ALA A 133 -9.66 -11.44 -9.28
CA ALA A 133 -8.71 -10.36 -9.40
C ALA A 133 -9.10 -9.18 -8.50
N ILE A 134 -8.08 -8.47 -8.04
CA ILE A 134 -8.21 -7.14 -7.47
C ILE A 134 -8.20 -6.15 -8.63
N VAL A 135 -9.29 -5.42 -8.80
CA VAL A 135 -9.41 -4.34 -9.79
C VAL A 135 -9.27 -3.02 -9.07
N VAL A 136 -8.32 -2.21 -9.51
CA VAL A 136 -8.03 -0.88 -8.98
C VAL A 136 -8.42 0.14 -10.03
N THR A 137 -9.37 1.01 -9.72
CA THR A 137 -9.94 1.98 -10.66
C THR A 137 -9.79 3.39 -10.09
N PRO A 138 -8.96 4.25 -10.71
CA PRO A 138 -8.93 5.68 -10.40
C PRO A 138 -10.29 6.34 -10.59
N THR A 139 -10.69 7.21 -9.67
CA THR A 139 -11.93 7.99 -9.73
C THR A 139 -11.69 9.42 -9.24
N THR A 140 -12.63 10.32 -9.51
CA THR A 140 -12.59 11.70 -8.97
C THR A 140 -12.62 11.74 -7.43
N TYR A 141 -13.26 10.76 -6.79
CA TYR A 141 -13.29 10.64 -5.33
C TYR A 141 -11.97 10.10 -4.75
N GLY A 142 -11.27 9.27 -5.51
CA GLY A 142 -10.02 8.62 -5.10
C GLY A 142 -9.76 7.34 -5.86
N LEU A 143 -9.78 6.20 -5.17
CA LEU A 143 -9.43 4.89 -5.74
C LEU A 143 -10.49 3.86 -5.38
N ASP A 144 -11.17 3.30 -6.38
CA ASP A 144 -12.08 2.18 -6.17
C ASP A 144 -11.28 0.87 -6.23
N VAL A 145 -11.48 0.01 -5.24
CA VAL A 145 -10.84 -1.29 -5.13
C VAL A 145 -11.93 -2.35 -5.09
N THR A 146 -11.92 -3.21 -6.10
CA THR A 146 -12.97 -4.21 -6.33
C THR A 146 -12.37 -5.60 -6.33
N LEU A 147 -12.95 -6.50 -5.53
CA LEU A 147 -12.70 -7.93 -5.66
C LEU A 147 -13.65 -8.49 -6.72
N SER A 148 -13.10 -8.70 -7.92
CA SER A 148 -13.81 -9.23 -9.08
C SER A 148 -13.59 -10.74 -9.16
N LYS A 149 -14.65 -11.54 -9.20
CA LYS A 149 -14.59 -12.98 -9.50
C LYS A 149 -15.27 -13.21 -10.84
N LEU A 150 -14.64 -13.99 -11.73
CA LEU A 150 -15.10 -14.24 -13.10
C LEU A 150 -16.57 -14.70 -13.17
N ASP A 151 -17.01 -15.53 -12.21
CA ASP A 151 -18.34 -16.15 -12.23
C ASP A 151 -19.27 -15.68 -11.10
N ALA A 152 -18.94 -14.59 -10.39
CA ALA A 152 -19.78 -14.10 -9.29
C ALA A 152 -20.69 -12.96 -9.74
N ALA A 153 -22.00 -13.10 -9.48
CA ALA A 153 -23.00 -12.04 -9.66
C ALA A 153 -22.79 -10.83 -8.74
N ALA A 154 -22.02 -10.99 -7.66
CA ALA A 154 -21.73 -9.94 -6.69
C ALA A 154 -20.22 -9.72 -6.58
N HIS A 155 -19.81 -8.45 -6.71
CA HIS A 155 -18.45 -7.99 -6.44
C HIS A 155 -18.43 -7.21 -5.12
N PHE A 156 -17.31 -7.28 -4.39
CA PHE A 156 -17.10 -6.39 -3.24
C PHE A 156 -16.26 -5.21 -3.68
N THR A 157 -16.85 -4.02 -3.68
CA THR A 157 -16.18 -2.76 -4.00
C THR A 157 -16.22 -1.81 -2.81
N PHE A 158 -15.09 -1.17 -2.57
CA PHE A 158 -14.96 -0.01 -1.69
C PHE A 158 -14.16 1.09 -2.38
N SER A 159 -14.33 2.32 -1.90
CA SER A 159 -13.61 3.50 -2.37
C SER A 159 -12.69 4.02 -1.28
N TRP A 160 -11.45 4.32 -1.62
CA TRP A 160 -10.52 5.06 -0.78
C TRP A 160 -10.46 6.53 -1.23
N PRO A 161 -10.79 7.52 -0.38
CA PRO A 161 -10.74 8.93 -0.76
C PRO A 161 -9.31 9.39 -1.06
N THR A 162 -9.10 10.23 -2.08
CA THR A 162 -7.76 10.74 -2.44
C THR A 162 -7.02 11.32 -1.23
N LYS A 163 -7.72 12.15 -0.44
CA LYS A 163 -7.19 12.79 0.78
C LYS A 163 -6.70 11.83 1.87
N ASN A 164 -7.07 10.55 1.79
CA ASN A 164 -6.71 9.53 2.77
C ASN A 164 -5.81 8.44 2.18
N LEU A 165 -5.42 8.49 0.90
CA LEU A 165 -4.62 7.43 0.27
C LEU A 165 -3.26 7.22 0.95
N TRP A 166 -2.75 8.22 1.67
CA TRP A 166 -1.55 8.08 2.52
C TRP A 166 -1.69 6.98 3.57
N GLN A 167 -2.88 6.75 4.11
CA GLN A 167 -3.14 5.68 5.08
C GLN A 167 -2.95 4.30 4.46
N LEU A 168 -3.44 4.12 3.21
CA LEU A 168 -3.25 2.89 2.47
C LEU A 168 -1.77 2.66 2.16
N LEU A 169 -1.05 3.69 1.68
CA LEU A 169 0.39 3.62 1.43
C LEU A 169 1.18 3.25 2.69
N ALA A 170 0.90 3.92 3.81
CA ALA A 170 1.54 3.64 5.09
C ALA A 170 1.23 2.22 5.57
N GLY A 171 -0.03 1.78 5.47
CA GLY A 171 -0.43 0.43 5.86
C GLY A 171 0.17 -0.67 4.97
N MET A 172 0.30 -0.44 3.66
CA MET A 172 1.02 -1.35 2.76
C MET A 172 2.52 -1.41 3.12
N ALA A 173 3.16 -0.25 3.32
CA ALA A 173 4.57 -0.18 3.71
C ALA A 173 4.82 -0.80 5.11
N TRP A 174 3.89 -0.69 6.06
CA TRP A 174 3.99 -1.31 7.38
C TRP A 174 4.17 -2.83 7.30
N ARG A 175 3.57 -3.49 6.31
CA ARG A 175 3.71 -4.94 6.10
C ARG A 175 5.14 -5.34 5.79
N SER A 176 5.97 -4.43 5.27
CA SER A 176 7.41 -4.66 5.09
C SER A 176 8.21 -4.64 6.40
N TYR A 177 7.67 -4.12 7.50
CA TYR A 177 8.37 -4.07 8.79
C TYR A 177 8.20 -5.38 9.56
N ALA A 178 9.31 -5.93 10.04
CA ALA A 178 9.33 -7.18 10.78
C ALA A 178 9.21 -6.94 12.30
N ARG A 179 8.91 -8.01 13.03
CA ARG A 179 9.07 -8.01 14.49
C ARG A 179 10.56 -7.78 14.85
N PRO A 180 10.86 -7.24 16.04
CA PRO A 180 12.24 -7.12 16.52
C PRO A 180 12.99 -8.44 16.34
N ASN A 181 14.24 -8.36 15.89
CA ASN A 181 15.15 -9.49 15.67
C ASN A 181 14.85 -10.39 14.44
N TYR A 182 13.91 -10.01 13.58
CA TYR A 182 13.69 -10.67 12.29
C TYR A 182 14.24 -9.82 11.14
N LYS A 183 15.01 -10.44 10.24
CA LYS A 183 15.55 -9.79 9.02
C LYS A 183 14.60 -9.88 7.82
N PHE A 184 13.48 -10.59 7.97
CA PHE A 184 12.48 -10.83 6.92
C PHE A 184 11.08 -10.56 7.49
N SER A 185 10.21 -9.90 6.70
CA SER A 185 8.83 -9.70 7.10
C SER A 185 7.99 -10.94 6.78
N GLN A 186 7.27 -11.45 7.78
CA GLN A 186 6.28 -12.51 7.56
C GLN A 186 5.01 -12.00 6.86
N PHE A 187 4.89 -10.69 6.61
CA PHE A 187 3.69 -10.10 6.02
C PHE A 187 3.91 -9.60 4.60
N SER A 188 5.14 -9.39 4.15
CA SER A 188 5.42 -8.76 2.86
C SER A 188 6.59 -9.42 2.18
N ARG A 189 6.51 -9.51 0.85
CA ARG A 189 7.64 -9.92 -0.02
C ARG A 189 8.45 -8.73 -0.51
N ILE A 190 7.97 -7.51 -0.28
CA ILE A 190 8.67 -6.24 -0.54
C ILE A 190 9.41 -5.81 0.74
N PRO A 191 10.73 -5.56 0.67
CA PRO A 191 11.48 -5.09 1.83
C PRO A 191 11.24 -3.60 2.09
N THR A 192 11.45 -3.17 3.33
CA THR A 192 11.22 -1.78 3.75
C THR A 192 12.03 -0.78 2.93
N VAL A 193 13.27 -1.12 2.60
CA VAL A 193 14.17 -0.25 1.81
C VAL A 193 13.58 0.12 0.45
N GLU A 194 12.86 -0.80 -0.18
CA GLU A 194 12.25 -0.61 -1.50
C GLU A 194 11.00 0.29 -1.41
N CYS A 195 10.16 0.10 -0.39
CA CYS A 195 9.07 1.04 -0.11
C CYS A 195 9.60 2.45 0.19
N GLN A 196 10.71 2.57 0.94
CA GLN A 196 11.31 3.87 1.26
C GLN A 196 11.94 4.53 0.02
N LYS A 197 12.59 3.76 -0.85
CA LYS A 197 13.10 4.23 -2.14
C LYS A 197 11.97 4.80 -3.01
N ALA A 198 10.82 4.12 -3.06
CA ALA A 198 9.63 4.61 -3.77
C ALA A 198 9.19 5.99 -3.28
N LEU A 199 9.07 6.14 -1.97
CA LEU A 199 8.67 7.39 -1.33
C LEU A 199 9.71 8.50 -1.51
N ASN A 200 11.01 8.18 -1.54
CA ASN A 200 12.08 9.15 -1.79
C ASN A 200 12.03 9.70 -3.22
N ILE A 201 11.87 8.83 -4.22
CA ILE A 201 11.72 9.23 -5.62
C ILE A 201 10.48 10.12 -5.78
N ALA A 202 9.35 9.72 -5.19
CA ALA A 202 8.10 10.48 -5.21
C ALA A 202 8.21 11.86 -4.52
N HIS A 203 9.03 11.97 -3.48
CA HIS A 203 9.34 13.23 -2.78
C HIS A 203 10.20 14.18 -3.64
N GLY A 204 10.77 13.72 -4.76
CA GLY A 204 11.66 14.52 -5.60
C GLY A 204 13.12 14.51 -5.13
N VAL A 205 13.50 13.58 -4.25
CA VAL A 205 14.91 13.36 -3.90
C VAL A 205 15.49 12.45 -4.98
N ALA A 206 16.28 13.03 -5.91
CA ALA A 206 17.12 12.24 -6.80
C ALA A 206 18.12 11.44 -5.96
N GLU A 207 18.33 10.16 -6.29
CA GLU A 207 19.38 9.33 -5.68
C GLU A 207 20.75 9.91 -6.04
N ASN A 208 21.24 10.87 -5.26
CA ASN A 208 22.64 11.28 -5.30
C ASN A 208 23.14 11.47 -3.87
N GLY A 209 23.90 10.47 -3.40
CA GLY A 209 24.77 10.58 -2.24
C GLY A 209 24.15 10.10 -0.93
N GLY A 210 24.82 9.14 -0.31
CA GLY A 210 24.50 8.65 1.03
C GLY A 210 24.32 9.80 2.02
N GLY A 211 23.09 10.01 2.45
CA GLY A 211 22.71 10.92 3.51
C GLY A 211 22.00 10.12 4.59
N ALA A 212 22.44 10.29 5.83
CA ALA A 212 22.06 9.51 6.99
C ALA A 212 20.55 9.32 7.14
N ASN A 213 20.18 8.09 7.52
CA ASN A 213 18.86 7.71 7.99
C ASN A 213 18.40 8.68 9.11
N PRO A 214 17.33 9.48 8.92
CA PRO A 214 16.84 10.40 9.96
C PRO A 214 16.10 9.66 11.09
N LEU A 215 16.08 8.33 11.10
CA LEU A 215 15.53 7.51 12.17
C LEU A 215 16.59 7.08 13.22
N ASN A 216 17.80 7.65 13.17
CA ASN A 216 18.84 7.50 14.20
C ASN A 216 19.28 8.88 14.75
N ALA A 217 18.32 9.73 15.10
CA ALA A 217 18.54 10.91 15.94
C ALA A 217 17.47 10.98 17.04
#